data_AF-A0A3N0EQS4-F1
#
_entry.id   AF-A0A3N0EQS4-F1
#
_cell.length_a   1.000
_cell.length_b   1.000
_cell.length_c   1.000
_cell.angle_alpha   90.00
_cell.angle_beta   90.00
_cell.angle_gamma   90.00
#
_symmetry.space_group_name_H-M   'P 1'
#
loop_
_entity.id
_entity.type
_entity.pdbx_description
1 polymer ?
#
loop_
_entity_poly.entity_id
_entity_poly.type
_entity_poly.pdbx_seq_one_letter_code
_entity_poly.pdbx_strand_id
1 'polypeptide(L)'
;MIGSGDILYSKGKNDECYTPAYGVRPILEYIPPGKIIWCPFDTENSWFVRLISRQNPVIHSHIVDGKDFYTYEPEQWDIIISNPPFTNKRLIFERALLFHKPFALLMTNTWLNDAAPKRLFMDRDLQLLMFDKRIAFDNRNKITFSSSYYCWDFLPKQIVMKGLDK
;
A
#
# COMPACT_ATOMS: atom_id res chain seq x y z
N MET A 1 -33.26 11.18 0.94
CA MET A 1 -31.82 11.45 0.75
C MET A 1 -31.19 11.52 2.14
N ILE A 2 -30.47 10.48 2.52
CA ILE A 2 -29.79 10.40 3.81
C ILE A 2 -28.32 10.70 3.51
N GLY A 3 -27.80 11.80 4.06
CA GLY A 3 -26.48 12.34 3.77
C GLY A 3 -25.37 11.35 4.14
N SER A 4 -24.50 11.07 3.17
CA SER A 4 -23.40 10.11 3.22
C SER A 4 -22.17 10.62 4.00
N GLY A 5 -22.35 11.58 4.92
CA GLY A 5 -21.25 12.35 5.51
C GLY A 5 -20.67 11.81 6.81
N ASP A 6 -21.41 11.02 7.59
CA ASP A 6 -21.09 10.85 9.02
C ASP A 6 -20.76 9.42 9.48
N ILE A 7 -20.19 8.56 8.60
CA ILE A 7 -19.75 7.20 8.99
C ILE A 7 -18.32 6.89 8.51
N LEU A 8 -17.38 7.83 8.61
CA LEU A 8 -16.02 7.60 8.10
C LEU A 8 -14.91 7.46 9.13
N TYR A 9 -15.18 7.67 10.42
CA TYR A 9 -14.13 7.55 11.43
C TYR A 9 -14.64 6.86 12.69
N SER A 10 -14.63 5.52 12.69
CA SER A 10 -14.29 4.86 13.96
C SER A 10 -12.83 5.19 14.23
N LYS A 11 -12.53 6.04 15.23
CA LYS A 11 -11.18 6.22 15.75
C LYS A 11 -10.69 4.88 16.33
N GLY A 12 -10.29 3.97 15.45
CA GLY A 12 -9.65 2.71 15.79
C GLY A 12 -8.27 3.01 16.34
N LYS A 13 -8.02 2.60 17.59
CA LYS A 13 -6.76 2.85 18.30
C LYS A 13 -5.52 2.13 17.70
N ASN A 14 -5.58 1.49 16.54
CA ASN A 14 -4.48 0.71 15.93
C ASN A 14 -4.67 0.47 14.41
N ASP A 15 -5.02 1.49 13.62
CA ASP A 15 -5.26 1.29 12.16
C ASP A 15 -3.98 1.25 11.32
N GLU A 16 -2.87 1.79 11.84
CA GLU A 16 -1.56 1.84 11.17
C GLU A 16 -0.63 0.71 11.63
N CYS A 17 -0.05 0.00 10.67
CA CYS A 17 0.98 -1.01 10.92
C CYS A 17 2.33 -0.56 10.38
N TYR A 18 3.33 -0.50 11.26
CA TYR A 18 4.70 -0.28 10.83
C TYR A 18 5.22 -1.47 10.02
N THR A 19 5.69 -1.21 8.80
CA THR A 19 6.31 -2.22 7.92
C THR A 19 7.82 -2.21 8.14
N PRO A 20 8.43 -3.34 8.57
CA PRO A 20 9.87 -3.41 8.77
C PRO A 20 10.64 -3.34 7.44
N ALA A 21 11.92 -2.96 7.49
CA ALA A 21 12.77 -2.80 6.31
C ALA A 21 12.77 -4.04 5.39
N TYR A 22 12.82 -5.25 5.95
CA TYR A 22 12.81 -6.48 5.16
C TYR A 22 11.50 -6.71 4.40
N GLY A 23 10.38 -6.13 4.86
CA GLY A 23 9.10 -6.19 4.15
C GLY A 23 9.06 -5.24 2.95
N VAL A 24 9.82 -4.13 3.02
CA VAL A 24 9.90 -3.13 1.95
C VAL A 24 10.91 -3.51 0.88
N ARG A 25 12.09 -4.05 1.26
CA ARG A 25 13.18 -4.37 0.31
C ARG A 25 12.75 -5.11 -0.96
N PRO A 26 11.86 -6.12 -0.93
CA PRO A 26 11.47 -6.83 -2.14
C PRO A 26 10.81 -5.98 -3.21
N ILE A 27 10.08 -4.90 -2.85
CA ILE A 27 9.39 -4.06 -3.84
C ILE A 27 10.36 -3.14 -4.58
N LEU A 28 11.52 -2.84 -3.98
CA LEU A 28 12.51 -1.90 -4.53
C LEU A 28 13.06 -2.35 -5.89
N GLU A 29 13.16 -3.67 -6.12
CA GLU A 29 13.62 -4.30 -7.36
C GLU A 29 12.77 -3.90 -8.58
N TYR A 30 11.50 -3.58 -8.35
CA TYR A 30 10.52 -3.33 -9.41
C TYR A 30 10.28 -1.84 -9.67
N ILE A 31 10.88 -0.94 -8.88
CA ILE A 31 10.70 0.50 -9.04
C ILE A 31 11.52 0.97 -10.25
N PRO A 32 10.90 1.53 -11.31
CA PRO A 32 11.66 2.03 -12.45
C PRO A 32 12.48 3.27 -12.06
N PRO A 33 13.74 3.40 -12.53
CA PRO A 33 14.56 4.57 -12.27
C PRO A 33 13.90 5.88 -12.75
N GLY A 34 14.11 6.97 -12.01
CA GLY A 34 13.62 8.30 -12.38
C GLY A 34 12.14 8.57 -12.12
N LYS A 35 11.35 7.56 -11.70
CA LYS A 35 9.95 7.72 -11.30
C LYS A 35 9.80 8.37 -9.94
N ILE A 36 8.84 9.28 -9.79
CA ILE A 36 8.47 9.92 -8.53
C ILE A 36 7.48 9.02 -7.78
N ILE A 37 7.89 8.54 -6.60
CA ILE A 37 7.09 7.62 -5.80
C ILE A 37 6.31 8.38 -4.75
N TRP A 38 4.99 8.18 -4.73
CA TRP A 38 4.12 8.70 -3.68
C TRP A 38 3.89 7.62 -2.62
N CYS A 39 4.24 7.95 -1.38
CA CYS A 39 4.01 7.13 -0.18
C CYS A 39 2.87 7.76 0.64
N PRO A 40 1.59 7.48 0.32
CA PRO A 40 0.44 8.24 0.82
C PRO A 40 0.05 8.04 2.30
N PHE A 41 0.61 7.02 2.96
CA PHE A 41 0.30 6.65 4.34
C PHE A 41 1.55 6.66 5.21
N ASP A 42 2.59 7.38 4.79
CA ASP A 42 3.91 7.28 5.37
C ASP A 42 4.40 8.64 5.87
N THR A 43 5.00 8.60 7.06
CA THR A 43 5.86 9.69 7.53
C THR A 43 7.26 9.54 6.95
N GLU A 44 8.08 10.59 7.04
CA GLU A 44 9.48 10.59 6.62
C GLU A 44 10.31 9.46 7.25
N ASN A 45 9.92 9.02 8.46
CA ASN A 45 10.61 7.97 9.22
C ASN A 45 10.25 6.54 8.79
N SER A 46 9.25 6.36 7.90
CA SER A 46 8.87 5.04 7.39
C SER A 46 10.01 4.37 6.63
N TRP A 47 10.06 3.03 6.64
CA TRP A 47 11.02 2.31 5.80
C TRP A 47 10.73 2.45 4.31
N PHE A 48 9.47 2.71 3.92
CA PHE A 48 9.12 3.04 2.53
C PHE A 48 9.88 4.30 2.09
N VAL A 49 9.71 5.42 2.80
CA VAL A 49 10.37 6.68 2.45
C VAL A 49 11.88 6.54 2.50
N ARG A 50 12.43 5.96 3.59
CA ARG A 50 13.88 5.88 3.81
C ARG A 50 14.63 4.95 2.83
N LEU A 51 13.98 3.93 2.29
CA LEU A 51 14.61 2.99 1.36
C LEU A 51 14.40 3.41 -0.09
N ILE A 52 13.21 3.87 -0.45
CA ILE A 52 12.90 4.29 -1.82
C ILE A 52 13.68 5.57 -2.17
N SER A 53 13.84 6.51 -1.23
CA SER A 53 14.58 7.77 -1.44
C SER A 53 16.05 7.58 -1.79
N ARG A 54 16.60 6.38 -1.60
CA ARG A 54 17.97 6.03 -1.99
C ARG A 54 18.14 5.82 -3.50
N GLN A 55 17.05 5.59 -4.22
CA GLN A 55 17.06 5.26 -5.66
C GLN A 55 16.05 6.07 -6.50
N ASN A 56 15.03 6.65 -5.88
CA ASN A 56 13.97 7.40 -6.56
C ASN A 56 13.54 8.63 -5.75
N PRO A 57 13.09 9.72 -6.40
CA PRO A 57 12.39 10.80 -5.72
C PRO A 57 11.16 10.27 -4.99
N VAL A 58 10.93 10.74 -3.76
CA VAL A 58 9.80 10.34 -2.92
C VAL A 58 9.01 11.56 -2.48
N ILE A 59 7.69 11.49 -2.58
CA ILE A 59 6.76 12.38 -1.90
C ILE A 59 6.04 11.54 -0.86
N HIS A 60 6.07 11.98 0.39
CA HIS A 60 5.31 11.33 1.46
C HIS A 60 4.13 12.22 1.89
N SER A 61 3.07 11.57 2.33
CA SER A 61 1.95 12.23 2.98
C SER A 61 1.42 11.36 4.09
N HIS A 62 0.87 12.00 5.12
CA HIS A 62 0.26 11.32 6.23
C HIS A 62 -0.91 12.14 6.75
N ILE A 63 -1.93 11.47 7.30
CA ILE A 63 -3.11 12.13 7.86
C ILE A 63 -2.75 13.08 9.02
N VAL A 64 -1.67 12.77 9.75
CA VAL A 64 -1.15 13.60 10.86
C VAL A 64 -0.60 14.95 10.39
N ASP A 65 -0.19 15.03 9.11
CA ASP A 65 0.30 16.26 8.49
C ASP A 65 -0.83 17.04 7.80
N GLY A 66 -2.09 16.65 8.02
CA GLY A 66 -3.26 17.21 7.33
C GLY A 66 -3.38 16.77 5.87
N LYS A 67 -2.59 15.79 5.43
CA LYS A 67 -2.58 15.28 4.06
C LYS A 67 -3.27 13.92 3.99
N ASP A 68 -4.59 13.94 4.12
CA ASP A 68 -5.42 12.74 4.07
C ASP A 68 -5.45 12.14 2.65
N PHE A 69 -5.14 10.85 2.49
CA PHE A 69 -5.22 10.16 1.20
C PHE A 69 -6.59 10.25 0.54
N TYR A 70 -7.69 10.53 1.24
CA TYR A 70 -9.00 10.70 0.61
C TYR A 70 -9.26 12.08 -0.01
N THR A 71 -8.43 13.07 0.27
CA THR A 71 -8.62 14.46 -0.22
C THR A 71 -7.36 15.10 -0.78
N TYR A 72 -6.19 14.68 -0.32
CA TYR A 72 -4.89 15.19 -0.76
C TYR A 72 -4.31 14.37 -1.91
N GLU A 73 -3.81 15.05 -2.93
CA GLU A 73 -3.00 14.47 -4.00
C GLU A 73 -1.81 15.42 -4.25
N PRO A 74 -0.57 14.92 -4.37
CA PRO A 74 0.57 15.76 -4.72
C PRO A 74 0.53 16.17 -6.20
N GLU A 75 1.12 17.34 -6.52
CA GLU A 75 1.09 17.90 -7.88
C GLU A 75 1.75 16.99 -8.93
N GLN A 76 2.84 16.30 -8.56
CA GLN A 76 3.61 15.45 -9.47
C GLN A 76 3.98 14.14 -8.80
N TRP A 77 3.58 13.03 -9.41
CA TRP A 77 3.90 11.68 -8.96
C TRP A 77 3.62 10.66 -10.08
N ASP A 78 4.31 9.52 -10.04
CA ASP A 78 4.18 8.46 -11.04
C ASP A 78 3.57 7.17 -10.50
N ILE A 79 3.97 6.75 -9.29
CA ILE A 79 3.63 5.43 -8.74
C ILE A 79 3.28 5.56 -7.26
N ILE A 80 2.24 4.88 -6.79
CA ILE A 80 1.96 4.74 -5.36
C ILE A 80 2.66 3.49 -4.80
N ILE A 81 3.44 3.63 -3.72
CA ILE A 81 3.99 2.48 -2.99
C ILE A 81 3.89 2.74 -1.49
N SER A 82 3.12 1.95 -0.75
CA SER A 82 2.93 2.15 0.69
C SER A 82 2.25 0.96 1.39
N ASN A 83 2.11 1.03 2.72
CA ASN A 83 1.27 0.16 3.54
C ASN A 83 0.02 0.92 4.02
N PRO A 84 -1.14 0.76 3.36
CA PRO A 84 -2.38 1.43 3.76
C PRO A 84 -2.88 1.00 5.15
N PRO A 85 -3.67 1.85 5.83
CA PRO A 85 -4.39 1.42 7.02
C PRO A 85 -5.41 0.31 6.70
N PHE A 86 -5.78 -0.48 7.70
CA PHE A 86 -6.71 -1.60 7.48
C PHE A 86 -8.16 -1.17 7.25
N THR A 87 -8.55 -0.03 7.81
CA THR A 87 -9.88 0.54 7.66
C THR A 87 -10.06 1.11 6.25
N ASN A 88 -11.28 1.01 5.72
CA ASN A 88 -11.65 1.55 4.41
C ASN A 88 -10.78 1.08 3.22
N LYS A 89 -10.09 -0.07 3.33
CA LYS A 89 -9.26 -0.65 2.27
C LYS A 89 -9.91 -0.64 0.88
N ARG A 90 -11.22 -0.91 0.76
CA ARG A 90 -11.92 -0.83 -0.52
C ARG A 90 -11.81 0.55 -1.18
N LEU A 91 -12.09 1.62 -0.42
CA LEU A 91 -12.04 3.00 -0.92
C LEU A 91 -10.62 3.40 -1.31
N ILE A 92 -9.61 2.92 -0.56
CA ILE A 92 -8.20 3.15 -0.86
C ILE A 92 -7.84 2.59 -2.24
N PHE A 93 -8.20 1.33 -2.50
CA PHE A 93 -7.92 0.68 -3.78
C PHE A 93 -8.78 1.27 -4.93
N GLU A 94 -10.04 1.62 -4.68
CA GLU A 94 -10.87 2.34 -5.66
C GLU A 94 -10.20 3.64 -6.10
N ARG A 95 -9.75 4.44 -5.12
CA ARG A 95 -9.05 5.69 -5.41
C ARG A 95 -7.72 5.47 -6.12
N ALA A 96 -6.91 4.49 -5.69
CA ALA A 96 -5.65 4.17 -6.34
C ALA A 96 -5.85 3.80 -7.83
N LEU A 97 -6.90 3.03 -8.15
CA LEU A 97 -7.26 2.65 -9.51
C LEU A 97 -7.78 3.84 -10.35
N LEU A 98 -8.48 4.80 -9.73
CA LEU A 98 -9.01 5.99 -10.41
C LEU A 98 -7.91 6.94 -10.93
N PHE A 99 -6.71 6.88 -10.37
CA PHE A 99 -5.59 7.67 -10.86
C PHE A 99 -5.02 7.20 -12.19
N HIS A 100 -5.38 6.00 -12.64
CA HIS A 100 -4.84 5.41 -13.87
C HIS A 100 -3.30 5.38 -13.91
N LYS A 101 -2.68 5.20 -12.73
CA LYS A 101 -1.24 5.08 -12.54
C LYS A 101 -0.89 3.81 -11.78
N PRO A 102 0.31 3.25 -11.97
CA PRO A 102 0.74 2.07 -11.26
C PRO A 102 0.73 2.23 -9.73
N PHE A 103 0.47 1.15 -9.03
CA PHE A 103 0.63 1.11 -7.57
C PHE A 103 1.10 -0.24 -7.07
N ALA A 104 1.67 -0.25 -5.87
CA ALA A 104 1.97 -1.42 -5.06
C ALA A 104 1.59 -1.14 -3.59
N LEU A 105 0.45 -1.66 -3.15
CA LEU A 105 -0.08 -1.45 -1.80
C LEU A 105 -0.07 -2.73 -1.00
N LEU A 106 0.55 -2.71 0.17
CA LEU A 106 0.61 -3.89 1.03
C LEU A 106 -0.78 -4.23 1.60
N MET A 107 -1.19 -5.49 1.54
CA MET A 107 -2.50 -5.91 2.04
C MET A 107 -2.49 -7.38 2.47
N THR A 108 -3.35 -7.74 3.42
CA THR A 108 -3.52 -9.12 3.85
C THR A 108 -4.06 -9.99 2.72
N ASN A 109 -3.52 -11.21 2.56
CA ASN A 109 -4.01 -12.19 1.61
C ASN A 109 -5.41 -12.71 1.97
N THR A 110 -5.86 -12.53 3.22
CA THR A 110 -7.23 -12.86 3.61
C THR A 110 -8.27 -12.02 2.88
N TRP A 111 -7.90 -10.85 2.35
CA TRP A 111 -8.82 -10.01 1.59
C TRP A 111 -9.29 -10.68 0.29
N LEU A 112 -8.49 -11.59 -0.30
CA LEU A 112 -8.87 -12.37 -1.48
C LEU A 112 -10.11 -13.27 -1.27
N ASN A 113 -10.48 -13.53 -0.01
CA ASN A 113 -11.70 -14.27 0.31
C ASN A 113 -12.95 -13.42 0.08
N ASP A 114 -12.84 -12.09 0.12
CA ASP A 114 -13.96 -11.15 -0.04
C ASP A 114 -14.33 -10.96 -1.52
N ALA A 115 -15.55 -10.52 -1.78
CA ALA A 115 -16.00 -10.14 -3.13
C ALA A 115 -15.38 -8.82 -3.61
N ALA A 116 -14.97 -7.93 -2.70
CA ALA A 116 -14.47 -6.60 -3.03
C ALA A 116 -13.25 -6.60 -3.97
N PRO A 117 -12.12 -7.29 -3.68
CA PRO A 117 -10.98 -7.28 -4.58
C PRO A 117 -11.32 -7.95 -5.92
N LYS A 118 -12.15 -9.00 -5.91
CA LYS A 118 -12.60 -9.67 -7.14
C LYS A 118 -13.36 -8.73 -8.08
N ARG A 119 -14.16 -7.81 -7.52
CA ARG A 119 -14.88 -6.79 -8.30
C ARG A 119 -13.97 -5.66 -8.75
N LEU A 120 -13.08 -5.17 -7.87
CA LEU A 120 -12.16 -4.08 -8.19
C LEU A 120 -11.19 -4.43 -9.31
N PHE A 121 -10.76 -5.69 -9.33
CA PHE A 121 -9.81 -6.22 -10.30
C PHE A 121 -10.46 -7.18 -11.30
N MET A 122 -11.78 -7.10 -11.52
CA MET A 122 -12.46 -7.96 -12.50
C MET A 122 -12.00 -7.67 -13.92
N ASP A 123 -11.86 -6.38 -14.24
CA ASP A 123 -11.47 -5.86 -15.56
C ASP A 123 -10.05 -5.24 -15.53
N ARG A 124 -9.26 -5.59 -14.51
CA ARG A 124 -7.89 -5.09 -14.29
C ARG A 124 -7.00 -6.23 -13.85
N ASP A 125 -5.77 -6.27 -14.34
CA ASP A 125 -4.81 -7.29 -13.88
C ASP A 125 -4.40 -7.04 -12.42
N LEU A 126 -5.00 -7.77 -11.49
CA LEU A 126 -4.47 -7.87 -10.13
C LEU A 126 -3.09 -8.53 -10.20
N GLN A 127 -2.09 -7.81 -9.72
CA GLN A 127 -0.74 -8.34 -9.58
C GLN A 127 -0.41 -8.52 -8.09
N LEU A 128 0.28 -9.60 -7.73
CA LEU A 128 0.63 -9.94 -6.36
C LEU A 128 2.13 -10.20 -6.23
N LEU A 129 2.80 -9.44 -5.36
CA LEU A 129 4.13 -9.79 -4.85
C LEU A 129 3.96 -10.51 -3.51
N MET A 130 4.02 -11.84 -3.57
CA MET A 130 3.80 -12.74 -2.44
C MET A 130 5.11 -13.15 -1.77
N PHE A 131 5.02 -13.45 -0.48
CA PHE A 131 6.17 -13.78 0.36
C PHE A 131 6.11 -15.20 0.92
N ASP A 132 7.26 -15.86 1.01
CA ASP A 132 7.43 -17.19 1.65
C ASP A 132 7.20 -17.16 3.17
N LYS A 133 7.37 -15.99 3.79
CA LYS A 133 7.24 -15.74 5.23
C LYS A 133 6.28 -14.60 5.48
N ARG A 134 5.67 -14.59 6.66
CA ARG A 134 4.79 -13.50 7.12
C ARG A 134 5.64 -12.30 7.54
N ILE A 135 5.20 -11.09 7.17
CA ILE A 135 5.77 -9.85 7.68
C ILE A 135 5.32 -9.67 9.13
N ALA A 136 6.27 -9.46 10.04
CA ALA A 136 5.98 -9.10 11.43
C ALA A 136 5.82 -7.58 11.50
N PHE A 137 4.59 -7.11 11.31
CA PHE A 137 4.22 -5.73 11.56
C PHE A 137 4.40 -5.38 13.04
N ASP A 138 4.59 -4.09 13.34
CA ASP A 138 4.57 -3.49 14.68
C ASP A 138 5.54 -4.03 15.77
N ASN A 139 6.37 -5.04 15.47
CA ASN A 139 7.30 -5.68 16.40
C ASN A 139 6.66 -6.23 17.70
N ARG A 140 5.33 -6.36 17.79
CA ARG A 140 4.64 -6.81 19.04
C ARG A 140 4.47 -8.34 19.13
N ASN A 141 5.22 -9.11 18.34
CA ASN A 141 5.16 -10.58 18.32
C ASN A 141 3.74 -11.17 18.12
N LYS A 142 2.84 -10.39 17.51
CA LYS A 142 1.49 -10.87 17.17
C LYS A 142 1.55 -11.78 15.95
N ILE A 143 0.69 -12.80 15.94
CA ILE A 143 0.47 -13.61 14.74
C ILE A 143 -0.11 -12.69 13.66
N THR A 144 0.68 -12.41 12.62
CA THR A 144 0.23 -11.64 11.46
C THR A 144 -0.38 -12.58 10.44
N PHE A 145 -1.34 -12.08 9.65
CA PHE A 145 -1.77 -12.79 8.45
C PHE A 145 -0.66 -12.74 7.39
N SER A 146 -0.70 -13.68 6.44
CA SER A 146 0.13 -13.55 5.25
C SER A 146 -0.31 -12.32 4.46
N SER A 147 0.65 -11.51 4.02
CA SER A 147 0.41 -10.30 3.24
C SER A 147 1.20 -10.35 1.94
N SER A 148 0.73 -9.62 0.95
CA SER A 148 1.40 -9.41 -0.34
C SER A 148 1.30 -7.94 -0.71
N TYR A 149 2.17 -7.44 -1.59
CA TYR A 149 1.81 -6.22 -2.31
C TYR A 149 0.75 -6.55 -3.34
N TYR A 150 -0.37 -5.85 -3.29
CA TYR A 150 -1.39 -5.84 -4.32
C TYR A 150 -1.05 -4.69 -5.25
N CYS A 151 -0.84 -5.01 -6.51
CA CYS A 151 -0.36 -4.08 -7.50
C CYS A 151 -1.27 -4.04 -8.72
N TRP A 152 -1.14 -2.95 -9.48
CA TRP A 152 -1.71 -2.81 -10.81
C TRP A 152 -0.67 -2.08 -11.68
N ASP A 153 -0.43 -2.60 -12.89
CA ASP A 153 0.51 -2.07 -13.88
C ASP A 153 1.94 -1.80 -13.35
N PHE A 154 2.43 -2.65 -12.43
CA PHE A 154 3.69 -2.44 -11.73
C PHE A 154 4.65 -3.63 -11.82
N LEU A 155 4.15 -4.84 -11.59
CA LEU A 155 4.95 -6.07 -11.63
C LEU A 155 5.08 -6.60 -13.07
N PRO A 156 6.15 -7.34 -13.39
CA PRO A 156 6.35 -7.92 -14.72
C PRO A 156 5.37 -9.06 -15.07
N LYS A 157 4.62 -9.58 -14.07
CA LYS A 157 3.58 -10.61 -14.23
C LYS A 157 2.59 -10.56 -13.07
N GLN A 158 1.46 -11.24 -13.22
CA GLN A 158 0.37 -11.24 -12.23
C GLN A 158 0.75 -11.83 -10.86
N ILE A 159 1.63 -12.83 -10.79
CA ILE A 159 2.06 -13.39 -9.48
C ILE A 159 3.56 -13.55 -9.47
N VAL A 160 4.21 -12.89 -8.50
CA VAL A 160 5.64 -12.99 -8.21
C VAL A 160 5.80 -13.48 -6.78
N MET A 161 6.67 -14.46 -6.56
CA MET A 161 7.00 -14.98 -5.22
C MET A 161 8.41 -14.57 -4.85
N LYS A 162 8.63 -14.11 -3.62
CA LYS A 162 9.93 -13.74 -3.08
C LYS A 162 10.16 -14.30 -1.67
N GLY A 163 11.41 -14.59 -1.37
CA GLY A 163 11.86 -14.88 -0.01
C GLY A 163 12.00 -13.60 0.82
N LEU A 164 11.58 -13.61 2.08
CA LEU A 164 11.93 -12.55 3.04
C LEU A 164 13.20 -12.91 3.81
N ASP A 165 14.17 -12.00 3.78
CA ASP A 165 15.39 -12.06 4.57
C ASP A 165 15.18 -11.30 5.89
N LYS A 166 14.93 -12.03 6.98
CA LYS A 166 14.51 -11.50 8.29
C LYS A 166 15.69 -11.27 9.22
#